data_AF-A0A7X7LJ81-F1
#
_entry.id   AF-A0A7X7LJ81-F1
#
_cell.length_a   1.000
_cell.length_b   1.000
_cell.length_c   1.000
_cell.angle_alpha   90.00
_cell.angle_beta   90.00
_cell.angle_gamma   90.00
#
_symmetry.space_group_name_H-M   'P 1'
#
loop_
_entity.id
_entity.type
_entity.pdbx_description
1 polymer ?
#
loop_
_entity_poly.entity_id
_entity_poly.type
_entity_poly.pdbx_seq_one_letter_code
_entity_poly.pdbx_strand_id
1 'polypeptide(L)' 'MDSKEKIINAFKSAGKPLRPGEVAELAGLDKTETEKLIKKMKDEGTLTSPKRCFYDINK' A
#
# COMPACT_ATOMS: atom_id res chain seq x y z
N MET A 1 -13.58 4.11 9.06
CA MET A 1 -13.48 4.45 7.63
C MET A 1 -11.98 4.53 7.36
N ASP A 2 -11.23 3.43 7.38
CA ASP A 2 -9.78 3.55 7.45
C ASP A 2 -9.08 2.54 6.56
N SER A 3 -9.48 2.56 5.29
CA SER A 3 -8.79 1.86 4.21
C SER A 3 -7.28 2.20 4.20
N LYS A 4 -6.90 3.42 4.61
CA LYS A 4 -5.49 3.84 4.79
C LYS A 4 -4.78 3.03 5.87
N GLU A 5 -5.39 2.86 7.03
CA GLU A 5 -4.79 2.11 8.13
C GLU A 5 -4.61 0.63 7.79
N LYS A 6 -5.60 0.00 7.14
CA LYS A 6 -5.48 -1.40 6.72
C LYS A 6 -4.34 -1.61 5.73
N ILE A 7 -4.19 -0.71 4.76
CA ILE A 7 -3.08 -0.71 3.79
C ILE A 7 -1.74 -0.55 4.53
N ILE A 8 -1.65 0.43 5.44
CA ILE A 8 -0.45 0.66 6.24
C ILE A 8 -0.10 -0.58 7.07
N ASN A 9 -1.09 -1.22 7.69
CA ASN A 9 -0.88 -2.40 8.51
C ASN A 9 -0.47 -3.62 7.68
N ALA A 10 -1.01 -3.77 6.47
CA ALA A 10 -0.61 -4.81 5.53
C ALA A 10 0.84 -4.63 5.10
N PHE A 11 1.25 -3.40 4.74
CA PHE A 11 2.65 -3.09 4.42
C PHE A 11 3.58 -3.28 5.63
N LYS A 12 3.20 -2.78 6.82
CA LYS A 12 3.97 -2.98 8.06
C LYS A 12 4.11 -4.44 8.45
N SER A 13 3.03 -5.23 8.34
CA SER A 13 3.05 -6.66 8.67
C SER A 13 3.85 -7.47 7.67
N ALA A 14 3.81 -7.09 6.39
CA ALA A 14 4.59 -7.75 5.36
C ALA A 14 6.09 -7.45 5.47
N GLY A 15 6.46 -6.25 5.96
CA GLY A 15 7.85 -5.83 6.13
C GLY A 15 8.67 -5.88 4.84
N LYS A 16 7.98 -5.84 3.70
CA LYS A 16 8.52 -6.04 2.36
C LYS A 16 7.74 -5.16 1.38
N PRO A 17 8.38 -4.75 0.27
CA PRO A 17 7.67 -4.15 -0.84
C PRO A 17 6.55 -5.07 -1.31
N LEU A 18 5.30 -4.56 -1.32
CA LEU A 18 4.13 -5.29 -1.81
C LEU A 18 3.49 -4.58 -3.00
N ARG A 19 2.75 -5.35 -3.80
CA ARG A 19 1.97 -4.82 -4.92
C ARG A 19 0.61 -4.30 -4.43
N PRO A 20 -0.02 -3.33 -5.13
CA PRO A 20 -1.34 -2.85 -4.77
C PRO A 20 -2.40 -3.96 -4.79
N GLY A 21 -2.25 -4.96 -5.67
CA GLY A 21 -3.14 -6.13 -5.69
C GLY A 21 -3.00 -7.03 -4.46
N GLU A 22 -1.77 -7.35 -4.07
CA GLU A 22 -1.47 -8.14 -2.86
C GLU A 22 -1.97 -7.44 -1.60
N VAL A 23 -1.78 -6.12 -1.52
CA VAL A 23 -2.22 -5.29 -0.40
C VAL A 23 -3.75 -5.23 -0.36
N ALA A 24 -4.42 -5.13 -1.51
CA ALA A 24 -5.88 -5.16 -1.57
C ALA A 24 -6.43 -6.49 -1.04
N GLU A 25 -5.81 -7.62 -1.40
CA GLU A 25 -6.18 -8.94 -0.90
C GLU A 25 -5.89 -9.09 0.60
N LEU A 26 -4.69 -8.71 1.06
CA LEU A 26 -4.30 -8.78 2.48
C LEU A 26 -5.13 -7.85 3.38
N ALA A 27 -5.43 -6.64 2.90
CA ALA A 27 -6.23 -5.67 3.62
C ALA A 27 -7.74 -5.96 3.52
N GLY A 28 -8.16 -6.86 2.62
CA GLY A 28 -9.57 -7.07 2.28
C GLY A 28 -10.22 -5.77 1.81
N LEU A 29 -9.51 -5.02 0.98
CA LEU A 29 -9.96 -3.75 0.43
C LEU A 29 -10.21 -3.87 -1.07
N ASP A 30 -11.04 -2.96 -1.56
CA ASP A 30 -11.28 -2.84 -2.98
C ASP A 30 -9.97 -2.50 -3.72
N LYS A 31 -9.74 -3.10 -4.89
CA LYS A 31 -8.57 -2.79 -5.72
C LYS A 31 -8.53 -1.30 -6.06
N THR A 32 -9.70 -0.70 -6.28
CA THR A 32 -9.88 0.71 -6.59
C THR A 32 -9.51 1.62 -5.41
N GLU A 33 -9.94 1.26 -4.20
CA GLU A 33 -9.59 1.95 -2.94
C GLU A 33 -8.08 1.88 -2.71
N THR A 34 -7.53 0.67 -2.80
CA THR A 34 -6.12 0.39 -2.57
C THR A 34 -5.22 1.15 -3.54
N GLU A 35 -5.59 1.19 -4.82
CA GLU A 35 -4.82 1.94 -5.82
C GLU A 35 -4.89 3.45 -5.59
N LYS A 36 -6.07 4.01 -5.24
CA LYS A 36 -6.21 5.43 -4.91
C LYS A 36 -5.35 5.82 -3.70
N LEU A 37 -5.34 4.98 -2.68
CA LEU A 37 -4.59 5.18 -1.46
C LEU A 37 -3.09 5.07 -1.68
N ILE A 38 -2.64 4.03 -2.38
CA ILE A 38 -1.23 3.87 -2.75
C ILE A 38 -0.78 5.02 -3.64
N LYS A 39 -1.59 5.48 -4.60
CA LYS A 39 -1.30 6.68 -5.39
C LYS A 39 -1.14 7.90 -4.50
N LYS A 40 -2.11 8.19 -3.62
CA LYS A 40 -2.02 9.32 -2.67
C LYS A 40 -0.76 9.25 -1.82
N MET A 41 -0.47 8.09 -1.22
CA MET A 41 0.67 7.92 -0.32
C MET A 41 2.01 7.95 -1.05
N LYS A 42 2.04 7.52 -2.32
CA LYS A 42 3.19 7.68 -3.21
C LYS A 42 3.39 9.15 -3.58
N ASP A 43 2.32 9.88 -3.86
CA ASP A 43 2.34 11.32 -4.17
C ASP A 43 2.77 12.15 -2.95
N GLU A 44 2.31 11.77 -1.76
CA GLU A 44 2.74 12.30 -0.46
C GLU A 44 4.20 11.92 -0.11
N GLY A 45 4.87 11.09 -0.91
CA GLY A 45 6.26 10.64 -0.66
C GLY A 45 6.40 9.65 0.51
N THR A 46 5.29 9.18 1.09
CA THR A 46 5.28 8.23 2.21
C THR A 46 5.53 6.78 1.74
N LEU A 47 5.17 6.46 0.49
CA LEU A 47 5.48 5.16 -0.14
C LEU A 47 6.63 5.31 -1.13
N THR A 48 7.66 4.48 -0.96
CA THR A 48 8.76 4.35 -1.91
C THR A 48 8.51 3.15 -2.81
N SER A 49 8.84 3.27 -4.11
CA SER A 49 8.69 2.18 -5.08
C SER A 49 10.06 1.67 -5.51
N PRO A 50 10.69 0.75 -4.75
CA PRO A 50 12.04 0.26 -5.04
C PRO A 50 12.11 -0.60 -6.30
N LYS A 51 10.97 -1.17 -6.74
CA LYS A 51 10.85 -2.03 -7.92
C LYS A 51 9.52 -1.75 -8.62
N ARG A 52 9.47 -1.90 -9.94
CA ARG A 52 8.23 -1.68 -10.72
C ARG A 52 7.05 -2.46 -10.11
N CYS A 53 5.95 -1.75 -9.84
CA CYS A 53 4.73 -2.24 -9.19
C CYS A 53 4.84 -2.62 -7.70
N PHE A 54 5.97 -2.39 -7.06
CA PHE A 54 6.13 -2.63 -5.63
C PHE A 54 6.14 -1.31 -4.87
N TYR A 55 5.41 -1.26 -3.77
CA TYR A 55 5.33 -0.11 -2.88
C TYR A 55 5.73 -0.56 -1.48
N ASP A 56 6.49 0.28 -0.80
CA ASP A 56 6.99 0.02 0.54
C ASP A 56 6.87 1.29 1.38
N ILE A 57 6.45 1.14 2.64
CA ILE A 57 6.43 2.26 3.58
C ILE A 57 7.86 2.43 4.07
N ASN A 58 8.54 3.43 3.51
CA ASN A 58 9.86 3.77 3.95
C ASN A 58 9.73 4.31 5.38
N LYS A 59 10.43 3.65 6.32
CA LYS A 59 10.36 3.98 7.75
C LYS A 59 11.28 5.13 8.09
#